data_AF-A0A3N5N1T5-F1
#
_entry.id   AF-A0A3N5N1T5-F1
#
_cell.length_a   1.000
_cell.length_b   1.000
_cell.length_c   1.000
_cell.angle_alpha   90.00
_cell.angle_beta   90.00
_cell.angle_gamma   90.00
#
_symmetry.space_group_name_H-M   'P 1'
#
loop_
_entity.id
_entity.type
_entity.pdbx_description
1 polymer ?
#
loop_
_entity_poly.entity_id
_entity_poly.type
_entity_poly.pdbx_seq_one_letter_code
_entity_poly.pdbx_strand_id
1 'polypeptide(L)'
;MSTRIPYPVPAADVIASDLIVEIVPRESVEWIGTKAQLIEEGLVPADLVWPDRDRWVGWNTPAFECWLRRTKPPGMRGPKRIWFDVDWWALRRSLLADRGKGHWPAAIYEKECELRQLIWRQTEAGRRFAMQWHKARADTRFQSFKHRVIFG
;
A
#
# COMPACT_ATOMS: atom_id res chain seq x y z
N MET A 1 -15.46 11.50 -0.62
CA MET A 1 -14.44 11.43 0.45
C MET A 1 -13.88 10.02 0.48
N SER A 2 -12.67 9.81 -0.05
CA SER A 2 -11.99 8.51 0.02
C SER A 2 -11.57 8.28 1.46
N THR A 3 -12.29 7.44 2.19
CA THR A 3 -11.83 6.89 3.46
C THR A 3 -10.72 5.90 3.16
N ARG A 4 -9.52 6.43 2.86
CA ARG A 4 -8.29 5.67 3.07
C ARG A 4 -8.35 5.23 4.52
N ILE A 5 -8.62 3.95 4.76
CA ILE A 5 -8.22 3.36 6.03
C ILE A 5 -6.70 3.53 6.00
N PRO A 6 -6.09 4.38 6.84
CA PRO A 6 -4.64 4.33 6.94
C PRO A 6 -4.33 2.89 7.33
N TYR A 7 -3.57 2.19 6.49
CA TYR A 7 -2.97 0.94 6.92
C TYR A 7 -2.41 1.18 8.31
N PRO A 8 -2.61 0.22 9.25
CA PRO A 8 -2.18 0.41 10.63
C PRO A 8 -0.77 0.97 10.57
N VAL A 9 -0.59 2.13 11.23
CA VAL A 9 0.72 2.75 11.39
C VAL A 9 1.64 1.59 11.73
N PRO A 10 2.72 1.39 10.95
CA PRO A 10 3.60 0.26 11.20
C PRO A 10 3.92 0.23 12.70
N ALA A 11 4.01 -0.96 13.28
CA ALA A 11 4.25 -1.12 14.71
C ALA A 11 5.44 -0.21 15.13
N ALA A 12 5.45 0.26 16.39
CA ALA A 12 6.35 1.34 16.83
C ALA A 12 7.86 1.05 16.66
N ASP A 13 8.18 -0.18 16.26
CA ASP A 13 9.45 -0.78 15.91
C ASP A 13 9.76 -0.84 14.39
N VAL A 14 8.94 -0.26 13.50
CA VAL A 14 9.41 0.10 12.15
C VAL A 14 10.36 1.27 12.27
N ILE A 15 11.59 0.87 12.59
CA ILE A 15 12.78 1.69 12.62
C ILE A 15 13.02 2.18 11.20
N ALA A 16 13.61 3.35 11.04
CA ALA A 16 14.04 3.91 9.76
C ALA A 16 15.00 3.00 8.95
N SER A 17 15.30 1.77 9.42
CA SER A 17 16.11 0.75 8.76
C SER A 17 15.40 0.04 7.61
N ASP A 18 14.07 0.03 7.60
CA ASP A 18 13.32 -0.81 6.66
C ASP A 18 12.66 0.02 5.56
N LEU A 19 12.74 -0.47 4.32
CA LEU A 19 12.00 0.09 3.20
C LEU A 19 10.53 -0.34 3.30
N ILE A 20 9.63 0.63 3.41
CA ILE A 20 8.19 0.38 3.46
C ILE A 20 7.66 0.30 2.02
N VAL A 21 6.87 -0.73 1.72
CA VAL A 21 6.22 -0.88 0.41
C VAL A 21 4.71 -0.86 0.60
N GLU A 22 4.07 0.23 0.17
CA GLU A 22 2.62 0.36 0.13
C GLU A 22 2.10 -0.05 -1.24
N ILE A 23 1.23 -1.07 -1.28
CA ILE A 23 0.60 -1.53 -2.51
C ILE A 23 -0.87 -1.13 -2.48
N VAL A 24 -1.27 -0.31 -3.44
CA VAL A 24 -2.68 -0.01 -3.71
C VAL A 24 -3.09 -0.80 -4.95
N PRO A 25 -3.85 -1.90 -4.80
CA PRO A 25 -4.16 -2.80 -5.91
C PRO A 25 -4.73 -2.05 -7.12
N ARG A 26 -4.15 -2.32 -8.29
CA ARG A 26 -4.49 -1.70 -9.59
C ARG A 26 -4.28 -0.19 -9.72
N GLU A 27 -3.92 0.50 -8.64
CA GLU A 27 -3.61 1.94 -8.66
C GLU A 27 -2.11 2.16 -8.76
N SER A 28 -1.37 1.84 -7.70
CA SER A 28 0.04 2.19 -7.57
C SER A 28 0.77 1.34 -6.54
N VAL A 29 2.09 1.37 -6.61
CA VAL A 29 2.99 0.93 -5.54
C VAL A 29 3.80 2.13 -5.09
N GLU A 30 3.97 2.31 -3.79
CA GLU A 30 4.77 3.39 -3.21
C GLU A 30 5.87 2.77 -2.32
N TRP A 31 7.14 3.03 -2.64
CA TRP A 31 8.29 2.67 -1.82
C TRP A 31 8.68 3.87 -0.97
N ILE A 32 8.77 3.67 0.34
CA ILE A 32 8.96 4.73 1.32
C ILE A 32 10.17 4.41 2.18
N GLY A 33 11.18 5.26 2.15
CA GLY A 33 12.43 5.07 2.88
C GLY A 33 13.47 6.16 2.61
N THR A 34 14.71 5.88 2.99
CA THR A 34 15.88 6.73 2.76
C THR A 34 16.27 6.78 1.29
N LYS A 35 17.05 7.80 0.91
CA LYS A 35 17.62 7.88 -0.44
C LYS A 35 18.49 6.67 -0.77
N ALA A 36 19.30 6.22 0.19
CA ALA A 36 20.19 5.08 0.02
C ALA A 36 19.43 3.79 -0.32
N GLN A 37 18.36 3.48 0.43
CA GLN A 37 17.53 2.29 0.20
C GLN A 37 16.88 2.31 -1.20
N LEU A 38 16.34 3.45 -1.64
CA LEU A 38 15.72 3.55 -2.97
C LEU A 38 16.72 3.38 -4.12
N ILE A 39 17.97 3.79 -3.92
CA ILE A 39 19.06 3.60 -4.88
C ILE A 39 19.53 2.14 -4.88
N GLU A 40 19.69 1.52 -3.72
CA GLU A 40 20.10 0.13 -3.56
C GLU A 40 19.13 -0.85 -4.25
N GLU A 41 17.83 -0.59 -4.14
CA GLU A 41 16.78 -1.34 -4.84
C GLU A 41 16.73 -1.08 -6.37
N GLY A 42 17.55 -0.17 -6.88
CA GLY A 42 17.57 0.18 -8.30
C GLY A 42 16.28 0.86 -8.80
N LEU A 43 15.51 1.48 -7.90
CA LEU A 43 14.21 2.06 -8.23
C LEU A 43 14.31 3.45 -8.86
N VAL A 44 15.43 4.15 -8.64
CA VAL A 44 15.66 5.53 -9.05
C VAL A 44 16.71 5.57 -10.17
N PRO A 45 16.46 6.25 -11.30
CA PRO A 45 17.45 6.44 -12.36
C PRO A 45 18.71 7.14 -11.83
N ALA A 46 19.89 6.72 -12.31
CA ALA A 46 21.17 7.24 -11.84
C ALA A 46 21.37 8.75 -12.12
N ASP A 47 20.77 9.25 -13.20
CA ASP A 47 20.80 10.65 -13.63
C ASP A 47 19.66 11.50 -13.05
N LEU A 48 18.79 10.91 -12.20
CA LEU A 48 17.67 11.64 -11.61
C LEU A 48 18.17 12.70 -10.61
N VAL A 49 17.79 13.95 -10.87
CA VAL A 49 17.95 15.03 -9.89
C VAL A 49 16.89 14.87 -8.80
N TRP A 50 17.35 14.70 -7.56
CA TRP A 50 16.47 14.54 -6.41
C TRP A 50 15.68 15.83 -6.14
N PRO A 51 14.38 15.74 -5.79
CA PRO A 51 13.56 16.91 -5.56
C PRO A 51 14.08 17.76 -4.39
N ASP A 52 14.11 19.08 -4.56
CA ASP A 52 14.34 20.00 -3.45
C ASP A 52 13.03 20.28 -2.68
N ARG A 53 13.10 20.32 -1.35
CA ARG A 53 11.99 20.58 -0.42
C ARG A 53 10.73 19.78 -0.74
N ASP A 54 9.65 20.45 -1.13
CA ASP A 54 8.36 19.82 -1.42
C ASP A 54 8.06 19.63 -2.90
N ARG A 55 9.06 19.83 -3.75
CA ARG A 55 8.92 19.54 -5.18
C ARG A 55 8.76 18.05 -5.39
N TRP A 56 8.05 17.73 -6.47
CA TRP A 56 7.89 16.37 -6.94
C TRP A 56 8.65 16.27 -8.25
N VAL A 57 9.37 15.18 -8.44
CA VAL A 57 10.05 14.88 -9.70
C VAL A 57 9.38 13.64 -10.28
N GLY A 58 8.91 13.75 -11.52
CA GLY A 58 8.27 12.67 -12.23
C GLY A 58 9.06 12.23 -13.45
N TRP A 59 8.99 10.95 -13.79
CA TRP A 59 9.50 10.42 -15.04
C TRP A 59 8.64 9.26 -15.51
N ASN A 60 8.68 8.99 -16.82
CA ASN A 60 7.97 7.88 -17.42
C ASN A 60 8.94 6.79 -17.86
N THR A 61 8.50 5.56 -17.68
CA THR A 61 9.03 4.37 -18.35
C THR A 61 8.02 3.93 -19.42
N PRO A 62 8.35 2.98 -20.31
CA PRO A 62 7.40 2.51 -21.32
C PRO A 62 6.07 1.98 -20.77
N ALA A 63 6.01 1.58 -19.49
CA ALA A 63 4.82 1.01 -18.88
C ALA A 63 4.27 1.84 -17.69
N PHE A 64 5.08 2.69 -17.08
CA PHE A 64 4.77 3.31 -15.81
C PHE A 64 5.07 4.80 -15.79
N GLU A 65 4.27 5.53 -15.03
CA GLU A 65 4.58 6.86 -14.52
C GLU A 65 5.14 6.72 -13.10
N CYS A 66 6.24 7.40 -12.84
CA CYS A 66 6.93 7.41 -11.55
C CYS A 66 6.94 8.83 -10.98
N TRP A 67 6.74 8.96 -9.68
CA TRP A 67 6.78 10.22 -8.94
C TRP A 67 7.59 10.07 -7.65
N LEU A 68 8.65 10.86 -7.51
CA LEU A 68 9.49 10.94 -6.32
C LEU A 68 9.22 12.24 -5.57
N ARG A 69 9.03 12.14 -4.25
CA ARG A 69 8.80 13.30 -3.37
C ARG A 69 9.31 13.03 -1.95
N ARG A 70 9.54 14.11 -1.19
CA ARG A 70 9.70 14.01 0.27
C ARG A 70 8.39 13.59 0.93
N THR A 71 8.50 12.76 1.96
CA THR A 71 7.34 12.28 2.73
C THR A 71 7.64 12.25 4.22
N LYS A 72 6.61 12.00 5.03
CA LYS A 72 6.66 12.12 6.48
C LYS A 72 7.23 10.86 7.07
N PRO A 73 8.32 10.94 7.85
CA PRO A 73 8.74 9.81 8.65
C PRO A 73 7.58 9.36 9.55
N PRO A 74 7.35 8.04 9.69
CA PRO A 74 6.41 7.51 10.66
C PRO A 74 6.68 8.09 12.06
N GLY A 75 5.61 8.39 12.80
CA GLY A 75 5.71 8.91 14.18
C GLY A 75 6.16 10.38 14.32
N MET A 76 6.72 11.01 13.29
CA MET A 76 7.11 12.44 13.36
C MET A 76 5.86 13.32 13.56
N ARG A 77 5.96 14.38 14.35
CA ARG A 77 4.90 15.40 14.54
C ARG A 77 5.42 16.77 14.14
N GLY A 78 4.50 17.66 13.74
CA GLY A 78 4.82 19.05 13.39
C GLY A 78 4.62 19.41 11.91
N PRO A 79 4.88 20.69 11.57
CA PRO A 79 4.61 21.24 10.24
C PRO A 79 5.54 20.70 9.14
N LYS A 80 5.05 20.82 7.89
CA LYS A 80 5.74 20.46 6.64
C LYS A 80 7.08 21.18 6.39
N ARG A 81 7.55 22.08 7.24
CA ARG A 81 8.91 22.61 7.11
C ARG A 81 9.97 21.70 7.74
N ILE A 82 9.59 20.91 8.75
CA ILE A 82 10.54 20.18 9.62
C ILE A 82 11.06 18.91 8.93
N TRP A 83 10.21 18.24 8.16
CA TRP A 83 10.58 17.04 7.39
C TRP A 83 11.37 17.32 6.09
N PHE A 84 11.60 18.59 5.69
CA PHE A 84 12.35 18.89 4.46
C PHE A 84 13.83 18.54 4.58
N ASP A 85 14.34 18.53 5.81
CA ASP A 85 15.74 18.21 6.08
C ASP A 85 15.93 16.72 6.43
N VAL A 86 14.84 15.93 6.48
CA VAL A 86 14.89 14.50 6.81
C VAL A 86 15.04 13.67 5.55
N ASP A 87 15.97 12.73 5.54
CA ASP A 87 16.16 11.77 4.43
C ASP A 87 15.05 10.72 4.42
N TRP A 88 13.84 11.14 4.03
CA TRP A 88 12.66 10.27 3.95
C TRP A 88 11.82 10.61 2.72
N TRP A 89 11.72 9.63 1.82
CA TRP A 89 11.22 9.79 0.47
C TRP A 89 10.12 8.79 0.20
N ALA A 90 9.21 9.17 -0.70
CA ALA A 90 8.25 8.27 -1.29
C ALA A 90 8.44 8.27 -2.80
N LEU A 91 8.68 7.09 -3.36
CA LEU A 91 8.63 6.83 -4.78
C LEU A 91 7.32 6.11 -5.10
N ARG A 92 6.42 6.77 -5.82
CA ARG A 92 5.21 6.17 -6.33
C ARG A 92 5.41 5.72 -7.77
N ARG A 93 4.96 4.52 -8.10
CA ARG A 93 4.85 4.00 -9.48
C ARG A 93 3.42 3.61 -9.77
N SER A 94 2.84 4.18 -10.82
CA SER A 94 1.52 3.85 -11.35
C SER A 94 1.64 3.46 -12.82
N LEU A 95 0.67 2.69 -13.30
CA LEU A 95 0.57 2.42 -14.74
C LEU A 95 0.11 3.69 -15.46
N LEU A 96 0.58 3.90 -16.69
CA LEU A 96 0.21 5.07 -17.48
C LEU A 96 -1.32 5.17 -17.67
N ALA A 97 -1.85 6.40 -17.60
CA ALA A 97 -3.28 6.67 -17.57
C ALA A 97 -4.02 6.18 -18.83
N ASP A 98 -3.37 6.25 -19.99
CA ASP A 98 -3.87 5.78 -21.28
C ASP A 98 -4.09 4.27 -21.35
N ARG A 99 -3.51 3.51 -20.40
CA ARG A 99 -3.72 2.05 -20.28
C ARG A 99 -4.93 1.67 -19.45
N GLY A 100 -5.84 2.61 -19.17
CA GLY A 100 -7.05 2.37 -18.38
C GLY A 100 -6.76 2.11 -16.90
N LYS A 101 -5.64 2.62 -16.40
CA LYS A 101 -5.15 2.40 -15.03
C LYS A 101 -4.87 3.74 -14.37
N GLY A 102 -5.01 3.79 -13.05
CA GLY A 102 -4.95 5.02 -12.27
C GLY A 102 -5.94 5.00 -11.11
N HIS A 103 -5.96 6.07 -10.33
CA HIS A 103 -6.74 6.15 -9.09
C HIS A 103 -8.23 5.83 -9.31
N TRP A 104 -8.88 6.49 -10.27
CA TRP A 104 -10.32 6.32 -10.50
C TRP A 104 -10.69 4.93 -11.04
N PRO A 105 -10.03 4.38 -12.08
CA PRO A 105 -10.29 3.01 -12.51
C PRO A 105 -10.07 1.96 -11.41
N ALA A 106 -9.03 2.12 -10.58
CA ALA A 106 -8.76 1.21 -9.47
C ALA A 106 -9.87 1.29 -8.40
N ALA A 107 -10.27 2.50 -8.01
CA ALA A 107 -11.35 2.72 -7.05
C ALA A 107 -12.70 2.17 -7.57
N ILE A 108 -13.01 2.37 -8.85
CA ILE A 108 -14.22 1.82 -9.48
C ILE A 108 -14.21 0.29 -9.39
N TYR A 109 -13.10 -0.34 -9.79
CA TYR A 109 -12.97 -1.80 -9.73
C TYR A 109 -13.10 -2.34 -8.30
N GLU A 110 -12.50 -1.67 -7.32
CA GLU A 110 -12.64 -2.04 -5.92
C GLU A 110 -14.11 -2.04 -5.49
N LYS A 111 -14.86 -0.99 -5.85
CA LYS A 111 -16.30 -0.90 -5.56
C LYS A 111 -17.13 -1.93 -6.30
N GLU A 112 -16.79 -2.27 -7.53
CA GLU A 112 -17.42 -3.39 -8.24
C GLU A 112 -17.15 -4.73 -7.57
N CYS A 113 -15.95 -4.95 -7.04
CA CYS A 113 -15.62 -6.16 -6.28
C CYS A 113 -16.39 -6.24 -4.96
N GLU A 114 -16.42 -5.14 -4.20
CA GLU A 114 -17.21 -5.02 -2.98
C GLU A 114 -18.69 -5.32 -3.26
N LEU A 115 -19.26 -4.69 -4.29
CA LEU A 115 -20.66 -4.92 -4.68
C LEU A 115 -20.92 -6.37 -5.09
N ARG A 116 -20.06 -6.96 -5.94
CA ARG A 116 -20.17 -8.37 -6.32
C ARG A 116 -20.09 -9.29 -5.11
N GLN A 117 -19.22 -9.00 -4.15
CA GLN A 117 -19.10 -9.78 -2.93
C GLN A 117 -20.36 -9.66 -2.07
N LEU A 118 -20.93 -8.46 -1.93
CA LEU A 118 -22.19 -8.25 -1.21
C LEU A 118 -23.34 -9.01 -1.86
N ILE A 119 -23.49 -8.93 -3.18
CA ILE A 119 -24.50 -9.67 -3.95
C ILE A 119 -24.30 -11.18 -3.74
N TRP A 120 -23.06 -11.68 -3.88
CA TRP A 120 -22.76 -13.09 -3.69
C TRP A 120 -23.10 -13.59 -2.29
N ARG A 121 -22.83 -12.80 -1.24
CA ARG A 121 -23.20 -13.15 0.15
C ARG A 121 -24.71 -13.33 0.35
N GLN A 122 -25.54 -12.70 -0.48
CA GLN A 122 -26.99 -12.87 -0.47
C GLN A 122 -27.46 -14.12 -1.22
N THR A 123 -26.58 -14.82 -1.93
CA THR A 123 -26.92 -16.10 -2.58
C THR A 123 -26.92 -17.25 -1.57
N GLU A 124 -27.54 -18.37 -1.94
CA GLU A 124 -27.53 -19.58 -1.13
C GLU A 124 -26.11 -20.13 -0.90
N ALA A 125 -25.26 -20.11 -1.94
CA ALA A 125 -23.86 -20.50 -1.83
C ALA A 125 -23.11 -19.61 -0.84
N GLY A 126 -23.31 -18.28 -0.92
CA GLY A 126 -22.71 -17.32 0.01
C GLY A 126 -23.13 -17.53 1.46
N ARG A 127 -24.42 -17.78 1.71
CA ARG A 127 -24.93 -18.11 3.05
C ARG A 127 -24.34 -19.40 3.60
N ARG A 128 -24.29 -20.47 2.79
CA ARG A 128 -23.68 -21.75 3.19
C ARG A 128 -22.21 -21.59 3.53
N PHE A 129 -21.46 -20.84 2.72
CA PHE A 129 -20.06 -20.53 3.00
C PHE A 129 -19.90 -19.80 4.33
N ALA A 130 -20.72 -18.77 4.60
CA ALA A 130 -20.68 -18.06 5.88
C ALA A 130 -20.98 -18.99 7.07
N MET A 131 -21.98 -19.87 6.95
CA MET A 131 -22.29 -20.87 7.98
C MET A 131 -21.13 -21.84 8.23
N GLN A 132 -20.47 -22.32 7.17
CA GLN A 132 -19.29 -23.18 7.30
C GLN A 132 -18.15 -22.44 8.00
N TRP A 133 -17.93 -21.18 7.66
CA TRP A 133 -16.93 -20.35 8.32
C TRP A 133 -17.23 -20.14 9.82
N HIS A 134 -18.49 -19.89 10.18
CA HIS A 134 -18.92 -19.83 11.58
C HIS A 134 -18.67 -21.15 12.33
N LYS A 135 -18.96 -22.30 11.70
CA LYS A 135 -18.67 -23.63 12.28
C LYS A 135 -17.18 -23.82 12.50
N ALA A 136 -16.34 -23.53 11.49
CA ALA A 136 -14.90 -23.64 11.62
C ALA A 136 -14.32 -22.69 12.69
N ARG A 137 -14.89 -21.50 12.85
CA ARG A 137 -14.50 -20.56 13.90
C ARG A 137 -14.82 -21.07 15.31
N ALA A 138 -15.93 -21.79 15.48
CA ALA A 138 -16.34 -22.39 16.75
C ALA A 138 -15.64 -23.73 17.03
N ASP A 139 -15.05 -24.39 16.02
CA ASP A 139 -14.34 -25.65 16.18
C ASP A 139 -13.01 -25.45 16.93
N THR A 140 -13.02 -25.86 18.20
CA THR A 140 -11.87 -25.74 19.10
C THR A 140 -10.66 -26.56 18.63
N ARG A 141 -10.87 -27.75 18.05
CA ARG A 141 -9.75 -28.58 17.55
C ARG A 141 -9.10 -27.92 16.35
N PHE A 142 -9.90 -27.40 15.43
CA PHE A 142 -9.41 -26.66 14.27
C PHE A 142 -8.68 -25.38 14.66
N GLN A 143 -9.20 -24.58 15.62
CA GLN A 143 -8.51 -23.37 16.08
C GLN A 143 -7.18 -23.70 16.78
N SER A 144 -7.13 -24.74 17.62
CA SER A 144 -5.89 -25.19 18.26
C SER A 144 -4.84 -25.65 17.24
N PHE A 145 -5.25 -26.41 16.21
CA PHE A 145 -4.38 -26.78 15.10
C PHE A 145 -3.85 -25.54 14.36
N LYS A 146 -4.75 -24.62 13.98
CA LYS A 146 -4.39 -23.38 13.27
C LYS A 146 -3.39 -22.54 14.06
N HIS A 147 -3.61 -22.40 15.37
CA HIS A 147 -2.71 -21.64 16.24
C HIS A 147 -1.31 -22.26 16.27
N ARG A 148 -1.22 -23.59 16.43
CA ARG A 148 0.06 -24.31 16.43
C ARG A 148 0.81 -24.19 15.10
N VAL A 149 0.12 -24.16 13.96
CA VAL A 149 0.78 -24.08 12.64
C VAL A 149 1.24 -22.67 12.30
N ILE A 150 0.50 -21.64 12.72
CA ILE A 150 0.81 -20.24 12.39
C ILE A 150 1.77 -19.61 13.40
N PHE A 151 1.66 -19.97 14.68
CA PHE A 151 2.36 -19.31 15.79
C PHE A 151 3.18 -20.25 16.68
N GLY A 152 3.12 -21.57 16.45
CA GLY A 152 3.93 -22.56 17.16
C GLY A 152 5.16 -22.96 16.36
#